data_AF-A0A090VYT5-F1
#
_entry.id   AF-A0A090VYT5-F1
#
_cell.length_a   1.000
_cell.length_b   1.000
_cell.length_c   1.000
_cell.angle_alpha   90.00
_cell.angle_beta   90.00
_cell.angle_gamma   90.00
#
_symmetry.space_group_name_H-M   'P 1'
#
loop_
_entity.id
_entity.type
_entity.pdbx_description
1 polymer ?
#
loop_
_entity_poly.entity_id
_entity_poly.type
_entity_poly.pdbx_seq_one_letter_code
_entity_poly.pdbx_strand_id
1 'polypeptide(L)'
;MKKIIYIFASLLLVSGTGFAQKKNLKRVNKLFEMRAYKDAAEIYETKARNQEVLQNLADSYYYNASLQKAIKTYRELFVQYGDSIDIEYHFRFAQALKGVKEYKEADKHLRRYYNKP
;
A
#
# COMPACT_ATOMS: atom_id res chain seq x y z
N MET A 1 6.68 -21.79 -40.21
CA MET A 1 7.30 -20.45 -40.09
C MET A 1 6.27 -19.34 -39.84
N LYS A 2 5.23 -19.15 -40.67
CA LYS A 2 4.19 -18.11 -40.46
C LYS A 2 3.48 -18.17 -39.10
N LYS A 3 3.16 -19.37 -38.57
CA LYS A 3 2.54 -19.54 -37.23
C LYS A 3 3.41 -19.06 -36.06
N ILE A 4 4.74 -19.16 -36.16
CA ILE A 4 5.67 -18.70 -35.10
C ILE A 4 5.74 -17.17 -35.08
N ILE A 5 5.63 -16.53 -36.25
CA ILE A 5 5.59 -15.06 -36.39
C ILE A 5 4.34 -14.48 -35.72
N TYR A 6 3.17 -15.11 -35.85
CA TYR A 6 1.94 -14.65 -35.19
C TYR A 6 2.00 -14.79 -33.66
N ILE A 7 2.66 -15.82 -33.13
CA ILE A 7 2.85 -15.99 -31.68
C ILE A 7 3.77 -14.91 -31.12
N PHE A 8 4.90 -14.63 -31.78
CA PHE A 8 5.81 -13.54 -31.40
C PHE A 8 5.16 -12.15 -31.51
N ALA A 9 4.33 -11.91 -32.53
CA ALA A 9 3.59 -10.67 -32.69
C ALA A 9 2.53 -10.46 -31.58
N SER A 10 1.89 -11.54 -31.12
CA SER A 10 0.93 -11.48 -30.01
C SER A 10 1.59 -11.20 -28.65
N LEU A 11 2.82 -11.68 -28.44
CA LEU A 11 3.58 -11.48 -27.20
C LEU A 11 4.05 -10.02 -27.02
N LEU A 12 4.29 -9.30 -28.12
CA LEU A 12 4.71 -7.89 -28.11
C LEU A 12 3.59 -6.91 -27.71
N LEU A 13 2.31 -7.27 -27.88
CA LEU A 13 1.17 -6.42 -27.53
C LEU A 13 0.85 -6.38 -26.04
N VAL A 14 1.31 -7.37 -25.26
CA VAL A 14 1.02 -7.47 -23.82
C VAL A 14 2.00 -6.63 -22.97
N SER A 15 3.18 -6.30 -23.51
CA SER A 15 4.26 -5.61 -22.79
C SER A 15 4.01 -4.11 -22.53
N GLY A 16 3.02 -3.51 -23.20
CA GLY A 16 2.78 -2.05 -23.17
C GLY A 16 1.98 -1.53 -21.98
N THR A 17 1.32 -2.39 -21.21
CA THR A 17 0.36 -1.96 -20.16
C THR A 17 1.02 -1.64 -18.81
N GLY A 18 2.20 -2.22 -18.53
CA GLY A 18 2.91 -2.03 -17.26
C GLY A 18 3.50 -0.62 -17.05
N PHE A 19 3.86 0.07 -18.13
CA PHE A 19 4.49 1.39 -18.06
C PHE A 19 3.49 2.54 -17.86
N ALA A 20 2.26 2.39 -18.33
CA ALA A 20 1.21 3.41 -18.19
C ALA A 20 0.70 3.52 -16.73
N GLN A 21 0.65 2.40 -16.00
CA GLN A 21 0.22 2.39 -14.60
C GLN A 21 1.17 3.18 -13.68
N LYS A 22 2.49 3.05 -13.87
CA LYS A 22 3.51 3.78 -13.07
C LYS A 22 3.46 5.30 -13.28
N LYS A 23 3.10 5.77 -14.49
CA LYS A 23 3.01 7.21 -14.80
C LYS A 23 1.91 7.93 -14.00
N ASN A 24 0.94 7.19 -13.44
CA ASN A 24 -0.21 7.74 -12.70
C ASN A 24 0.04 7.88 -11.18
N LEU A 25 1.07 7.25 -10.61
CA LEU A 25 1.36 7.36 -9.16
C LEU A 25 2.18 8.61 -8.78
N LYS A 26 2.99 9.14 -9.70
CA LYS A 26 3.88 10.29 -9.42
C LYS A 26 3.14 11.49 -8.82
N ARG A 27 1.95 11.81 -9.33
CA ARG A 27 1.17 12.96 -8.85
C ARG A 27 0.66 12.74 -7.42
N VAL A 28 0.13 11.55 -7.11
CA VAL A 28 -0.39 11.25 -5.78
C VAL A 28 0.73 11.07 -4.75
N ASN A 29 1.86 10.48 -5.14
CA ASN A 29 3.04 10.39 -4.30
C ASN A 29 3.58 11.78 -3.93
N LYS A 30 3.55 12.74 -4.86
CA LYS A 30 3.91 14.14 -4.54
C LYS A 30 2.98 14.76 -3.50
N LEU A 31 1.67 14.49 -3.55
CA LEU A 31 0.73 14.95 -2.53
C LEU A 31 1.06 14.34 -1.16
N PHE A 32 1.37 13.04 -1.13
CA PHE A 32 1.79 12.34 0.08
C PHE A 32 3.07 12.95 0.68
N GLU A 33 4.10 13.18 -0.15
CA GLU A 33 5.36 13.82 0.26
C GLU A 33 5.14 15.25 0.79
N MET A 34 4.21 15.99 0.19
CA MET A 34 3.79 17.32 0.63
C MET A 34 2.86 17.28 1.86
N ARG A 35 2.63 16.11 2.46
CA ARG A 35 1.76 15.89 3.63
C ARG A 35 0.29 16.21 3.39
N ALA A 36 -0.14 16.31 2.13
CA ALA A 36 -1.54 16.45 1.74
C ALA A 36 -2.26 15.09 1.83
N TYR A 37 -2.24 14.48 3.02
CA TYR A 37 -2.64 13.08 3.22
C TYR A 37 -4.12 12.82 2.96
N LYS A 38 -4.99 13.81 3.21
CA LYS A 38 -6.41 13.69 2.87
C LYS A 38 -6.60 13.54 1.34
N ASP A 39 -6.04 14.47 0.58
CA ASP A 39 -6.13 14.47 -0.89
C ASP A 39 -5.41 13.26 -1.50
N ALA A 40 -4.26 12.88 -0.91
CA ALA A 40 -3.51 11.70 -1.32
C ALA A 40 -4.34 10.42 -1.12
N ALA A 41 -4.99 10.27 0.04
CA ALA A 41 -5.85 9.12 0.33
C ALA A 41 -7.00 9.00 -0.68
N GLU A 42 -7.70 10.10 -0.98
CA GLU A 42 -8.80 10.13 -1.95
C GLU A 42 -8.34 9.64 -3.34
N ILE A 43 -7.16 10.04 -3.79
CA ILE A 43 -6.63 9.58 -5.08
C ILE A 43 -6.13 8.13 -4.99
N TYR A 44 -5.46 7.73 -3.92
CA TYR A 44 -4.99 6.34 -3.74
C TYR A 44 -6.13 5.33 -3.68
N GLU A 45 -7.31 5.69 -3.14
CA GLU A 45 -8.51 4.85 -3.17
C GLU A 45 -8.91 4.43 -4.61
N THR A 46 -8.58 5.26 -5.61
CA THR A 46 -8.89 5.01 -7.03
C THR A 46 -7.84 4.16 -7.76
N LYS A 47 -6.71 3.85 -7.12
CA LYS A 47 -5.58 3.15 -7.76
C LYS A 47 -5.66 1.64 -7.55
N ALA A 48 -4.98 0.91 -8.43
CA ALA A 48 -4.79 -0.53 -8.25
C ALA A 48 -4.10 -0.80 -6.91
N ARG A 49 -4.66 -1.71 -6.11
CA ARG A 49 -4.23 -2.00 -4.74
C ARG A 49 -2.98 -2.88 -4.72
N ASN A 50 -1.87 -2.33 -5.18
CA ASN A 50 -0.55 -2.95 -5.05
C ASN A 50 0.13 -2.52 -3.72
N GLN A 51 1.28 -3.12 -3.42
CA GLN A 51 1.99 -2.87 -2.16
C GLN A 51 2.26 -1.38 -1.90
N GLU A 52 2.79 -0.63 -2.88
CA GLU A 52 3.07 0.81 -2.74
C GLU A 52 1.81 1.62 -2.44
N VAL A 53 0.72 1.35 -3.16
CA VAL A 53 -0.56 2.04 -2.98
C VAL A 53 -1.15 1.73 -1.61
N LEU A 54 -1.15 0.47 -1.18
CA LEU A 54 -1.69 0.08 0.13
C LEU A 54 -0.89 0.71 1.28
N GLN A 55 0.44 0.71 1.16
CA GLN A 55 1.34 1.36 2.11
C GLN A 55 1.02 2.85 2.25
N ASN A 56 1.04 3.59 1.14
CA ASN A 56 0.83 5.04 1.16
C ASN A 56 -0.62 5.42 1.51
N LEU A 57 -1.61 4.61 1.12
CA LEU A 57 -3.01 4.81 1.49
C LEU A 57 -3.22 4.63 3.00
N ALA A 58 -2.69 3.55 3.57
CA ALA A 58 -2.82 3.30 5.01
C ALA A 58 -2.12 4.39 5.83
N ASP A 59 -0.90 4.76 5.44
CA ASP A 59 -0.16 5.85 6.07
C ASP A 59 -0.88 7.20 5.91
N SER A 60 -1.51 7.47 4.77
CA SER A 60 -2.29 8.70 4.57
C SER A 60 -3.45 8.80 5.55
N TYR A 61 -4.21 7.71 5.73
CA TYR A 61 -5.27 7.69 6.74
C TYR A 61 -4.72 7.76 8.17
N TYR A 62 -3.58 7.14 8.44
CA TYR A 62 -2.93 7.20 9.74
C TYR A 62 -2.54 8.65 10.09
N TYR A 63 -1.83 9.34 9.19
CA TYR A 63 -1.38 10.71 9.42
C TYR A 63 -2.51 11.76 9.40
N ASN A 64 -3.67 11.45 8.81
CA ASN A 64 -4.86 12.32 8.87
C ASN A 64 -5.86 11.93 9.98
N ALA A 65 -5.48 11.03 10.89
CA ALA A 65 -6.30 10.50 11.99
C ALA A 65 -7.59 9.77 11.58
N SER A 66 -7.74 9.35 10.32
CA SER A 66 -8.80 8.44 9.86
C SER A 66 -8.50 6.98 10.26
N LEU A 67 -8.34 6.73 11.56
CA LEU A 67 -7.74 5.49 12.08
C LEU A 67 -8.49 4.22 11.67
N GLN A 68 -9.82 4.25 11.61
CA GLN A 68 -10.62 3.11 11.15
C GLN A 68 -10.31 2.72 9.70
N LYS A 69 -10.14 3.71 8.81
CA LYS A 69 -9.75 3.48 7.42
C LYS A 69 -8.28 3.02 7.32
N ALA A 70 -7.41 3.59 8.15
CA ALA A 70 -6.01 3.17 8.25
C ALA A 70 -5.91 1.68 8.64
N ILE A 71 -6.60 1.26 9.70
CA ILE A 71 -6.63 -0.12 10.20
C ILE A 71 -7.11 -1.09 9.11
N LYS A 72 -8.22 -0.77 8.44
CA LYS A 72 -8.74 -1.60 7.34
C LYS A 72 -7.67 -1.80 6.26
N THR A 73 -6.98 -0.73 5.89
CA THR A 73 -6.00 -0.74 4.81
C THR A 73 -4.69 -1.42 5.23
N TYR A 74 -4.23 -1.21 6.47
CA TYR A 74 -3.10 -1.94 7.04
C TYR A 74 -3.39 -3.44 7.10
N ARG A 75 -4.57 -3.86 7.57
CA ARG A 75 -4.93 -5.29 7.57
C ARG A 75 -4.81 -5.91 6.17
N GLU A 76 -5.31 -5.21 5.15
CA GLU A 76 -5.17 -5.66 3.77
C GLU A 76 -3.70 -5.73 3.31
N LEU A 77 -2.91 -4.70 3.63
CA LEU A 77 -1.46 -4.67 3.34
C LEU A 77 -0.75 -5.88 3.97
N PHE A 78 -0.99 -6.13 5.26
CA PHE A 78 -0.39 -7.25 5.99
C PHE A 78 -0.84 -8.62 5.46
N VAL A 79 -2.09 -8.76 5.03
CA VAL A 79 -2.61 -10.00 4.45
C VAL A 79 -1.96 -10.30 3.09
N GLN A 80 -1.77 -9.28 2.25
CA GLN A 80 -1.25 -9.48 0.89
C GLN A 80 0.28 -9.48 0.80
N TYR A 81 0.95 -8.70 1.66
CA TYR A 81 2.37 -8.38 1.52
C TYR A 81 3.16 -8.56 2.83
N GLY A 82 2.59 -9.22 3.85
CA GLY A 82 3.18 -9.29 5.19
C GLY A 82 4.65 -9.74 5.26
N ASP A 83 5.11 -10.58 4.33
CA ASP A 83 6.49 -11.05 4.26
C ASP A 83 7.48 -10.04 3.64
N SER A 84 6.98 -9.06 2.86
CA SER A 84 7.79 -8.06 2.16
C SER A 84 7.66 -6.64 2.73
N ILE A 85 6.83 -6.43 3.75
CA ILE A 85 6.66 -5.10 4.33
C ILE A 85 7.82 -4.74 5.27
N ASP A 86 8.10 -3.44 5.38
CA ASP A 86 9.02 -2.94 6.39
C ASP A 86 8.43 -3.12 7.81
N ILE A 87 9.28 -3.48 8.77
CA ILE A 87 8.91 -3.65 10.17
C ILE A 87 8.26 -2.38 10.77
N GLU A 88 8.61 -1.18 10.29
CA GLU A 88 8.02 0.10 10.74
C GLU A 88 6.49 0.16 10.56
N TYR A 89 5.94 -0.61 9.61
CA TYR A 89 4.48 -0.71 9.42
C TYR A 89 3.80 -1.43 10.58
N HIS A 90 4.48 -2.33 11.30
CA HIS A 90 3.92 -2.91 12.53
C HIS A 90 3.68 -1.84 13.59
N PHE A 91 4.61 -0.88 13.72
CA PHE A 91 4.50 0.18 14.71
C PHE A 91 3.35 1.13 14.39
N ARG A 92 3.27 1.66 13.16
CA ARG A 92 2.16 2.54 12.74
C ARG A 92 0.81 1.84 12.83
N PHE A 93 0.73 0.58 12.40
CA PHE A 93 -0.51 -0.19 12.50
C PHE A 93 -0.94 -0.39 13.96
N ALA A 94 0.00 -0.74 14.85
CA ALA A 94 -0.29 -0.85 16.27
C ALA A 94 -0.74 0.47 16.90
N GLN A 95 -0.15 1.59 16.51
CA GLN A 95 -0.61 2.91 16.99
C GLN A 95 -2.04 3.21 16.56
N ALA A 96 -2.39 2.92 15.29
CA ALA A 96 -3.76 3.08 14.82
C ALA A 96 -4.75 2.21 15.62
N LEU A 97 -4.40 0.94 15.84
CA LEU A 97 -5.19 -0.01 16.65
C LEU A 97 -5.38 0.50 18.09
N LYS A 98 -4.33 1.02 18.74
CA LYS A 98 -4.43 1.63 20.08
C LYS A 98 -5.38 2.83 20.09
N GLY A 99 -5.33 3.68 19.06
CA GLY A 99 -6.21 4.84 18.94
C GLY A 99 -7.70 4.48 18.85
N VAL A 100 -8.03 3.28 18.39
CA VAL A 100 -9.40 2.75 18.38
C VAL A 100 -9.66 1.69 19.47
N LYS A 101 -8.75 1.54 20.43
CA LYS A 101 -8.84 0.63 21.59
C LYS A 101 -8.77 -0.87 21.26
N GLU A 102 -8.22 -1.25 20.11
CA GLU A 102 -7.95 -2.65 19.74
C GLU A 102 -6.60 -3.15 20.29
N TYR A 103 -6.45 -3.10 21.61
CA TYR A 103 -5.15 -3.29 22.29
C TYR A 103 -4.52 -4.67 22.06
N LYS A 104 -5.33 -5.74 22.03
CA LYS A 104 -4.82 -7.11 21.87
C LYS A 104 -4.07 -7.30 20.55
N GLU A 105 -4.60 -6.74 19.47
CA GLU A 105 -3.96 -6.80 18.16
C GLU A 105 -2.77 -5.84 18.10
N ALA A 106 -2.91 -4.63 18.68
CA ALA A 106 -1.80 -3.68 18.76
C ALA A 106 -0.56 -4.30 19.45
N ASP A 107 -0.75 -4.97 20.58
CA ASP A 107 0.35 -5.60 21.31
C ASP A 107 1.03 -6.71 20.51
N LYS A 108 0.28 -7.44 19.67
CA LYS A 108 0.86 -8.43 18.75
C LYS A 108 1.82 -7.77 17.76
N HIS A 109 1.42 -6.64 17.17
CA HIS A 109 2.26 -5.91 16.22
C HIS A 109 3.43 -5.22 16.92
N LEU A 110 3.25 -4.63 18.10
CA LEU A 110 4.34 -4.05 18.88
C LEU A 110 5.39 -5.08 19.31
N ARG A 111 4.98 -6.28 19.73
CA ARG A 111 5.94 -7.37 20.02
C ARG A 111 6.80 -7.72 18.80
N ARG A 112 6.20 -7.78 17.61
CA ARG A 112 6.94 -8.02 16.37
C ARG A 112 7.94 -6.88 16.10
N TYR A 113 7.52 -5.63 16.31
CA TYR A 113 8.36 -4.45 16.12
C TYR A 113 9.55 -4.40 17.09
N TYR A 114 9.31 -4.60 18.39
CA TYR A 114 10.35 -4.49 19.41
C TYR A 114 11.28 -5.70 19.50
N ASN A 115 10.85 -6.88 19.05
CA ASN A 115 11.69 -8.08 19.00
C ASN A 115 12.48 -8.18 17.68
N LYS A 116 12.74 -7.05 17.02
CA LYS A 116 13.63 -7.01 15.84
C LYS A 116 15.03 -7.45 16.28
N PRO A 117 15.72 -8.32 15.52
CA PRO A 117 17.11 -8.66 15.81
C PRO A 117 18.04 -7.44 15.72
#